data_AF-A0A8B6GGP4-F1
#
_entry.id   AF-A0A8B6GGP4-F1
#
_cell.length_a   1.000
_cell.length_b   1.000
_cell.length_c   1.000
_cell.angle_alpha   90.00
_cell.angle_beta   90.00
_cell.angle_gamma   90.00
#
_symmetry.space_group_name_H-M   'P 1'
#
loop_
_entity.id
_entity.type
_entity.pdbx_description
1 polymer ?
#
loop_
_entity_poly.entity_id
_entity_poly.type
_entity_poly.pdbx_seq_one_letter_code
_entity_poly.pdbx_strand_id
1 'polypeptide(L)'
;MDYLQVFLNAIVVALMAMYVYKNERKMETISTKHDQTEKELGVLKIVSKSKEDQIKELKQLLSTKAETEKLSQIENQQNTETKKLTKVENQQLKSNEKGVTYIRWGKTKCAGASTETIYSGQVGGGHQTHSGASVNYICLPNNPDVAQPLKSHDHYAYLYGAEYEVYDYNTPQGIRSGIGQHDVACAACLAKEKISSIMIPG
;
A
#
# COMPACT_ATOMS: atom_id res chain seq x y z
N MET A 1 -4.56 89.07 46.43
CA MET A 1 -4.54 87.84 47.25
C MET A 1 -5.55 86.89 46.63
N ASP A 2 -5.05 85.90 45.88
CA ASP A 2 -5.77 85.23 44.80
C ASP A 2 -6.81 84.21 45.27
N TYR A 3 -8.07 84.63 45.28
CA TYR A 3 -9.24 83.78 45.47
C TYR A 3 -9.26 82.57 44.52
N LEU A 4 -8.73 82.74 43.30
CA LEU A 4 -8.68 81.70 42.27
C LEU A 4 -7.79 80.51 42.68
N GLN A 5 -6.67 80.77 43.38
CA GLN A 5 -5.75 79.73 43.84
C GLN A 5 -6.37 78.88 44.96
N VAL A 6 -7.13 79.51 45.86
CA VAL A 6 -7.84 78.82 46.94
C VAL A 6 -8.94 77.91 46.37
N PHE A 7 -9.70 78.39 45.38
CA PHE A 7 -10.72 77.60 44.70
C PHE A 7 -10.13 76.42 43.92
N LEU A 8 -9.01 76.61 43.21
CA LEU A 8 -8.35 75.54 42.46
C LEU A 8 -7.82 74.43 43.39
N ASN A 9 -7.21 74.82 44.51
CA ASN A 9 -6.72 73.88 45.52
C ASN A 9 -7.87 73.08 46.15
N ALA A 10 -9.01 73.72 46.44
CA ALA A 10 -10.19 73.03 46.98
C ALA A 10 -10.74 71.98 46.00
N ILE A 11 -10.77 72.26 44.70
CA ILE A 11 -11.19 71.31 43.66
C ILE A 11 -10.23 70.12 43.57
N VAL A 12 -8.91 70.37 43.60
CA VAL A 12 -7.90 69.30 43.56
C VAL A 12 -8.02 68.38 44.79
N VAL A 13 -8.21 68.95 45.99
CA VAL A 13 -8.42 68.16 47.22
C VAL A 13 -9.69 67.32 47.12
N ALA A 14 -10.80 67.88 46.62
CA ALA A 14 -12.05 67.14 46.44
C ALA A 14 -11.93 66.00 45.43
N LEU A 15 -11.24 66.22 44.30
CA LEU A 15 -10.98 65.18 43.30
C LEU A 15 -10.09 64.07 43.85
N MET A 16 -9.04 64.41 44.59
CA MET A 16 -8.15 63.43 45.25
C MET A 16 -8.91 62.62 46.30
N ALA A 17 -9.75 63.26 47.12
CA ALA A 17 -10.58 62.56 48.11
C ALA A 17 -11.57 61.59 47.45
N MET A 18 -12.24 62.01 46.36
CA MET A 18 -13.11 61.12 45.58
C MET A 18 -12.35 59.97 44.93
N TYR A 19 -11.12 60.22 44.44
CA TYR A 19 -10.26 59.21 43.84
C TYR A 19 -9.82 58.15 44.87
N VAL A 20 -9.39 58.59 46.06
CA VAL A 20 -9.03 57.71 47.18
C VAL A 20 -10.24 56.88 47.62
N TYR A 21 -11.40 57.51 47.83
CA TYR A 21 -12.62 56.81 48.23
C TYR A 21 -13.07 55.76 47.20
N LYS A 22 -12.97 56.08 45.90
CA LYS A 22 -13.29 55.14 44.82
C LYS A 22 -12.31 53.96 44.79
N ASN A 23 -11.04 54.19 45.10
CA ASN A 23 -10.02 53.15 45.12
C ASN A 23 -10.15 52.24 46.34
N GLU A 24 -10.46 52.76 47.53
CA GLU A 24 -10.71 51.95 48.73
C GLU A 24 -11.89 51.00 48.53
N ARG A 25 -13.02 51.51 48.00
CA ARG A 25 -14.19 50.68 47.64
C ARG A 25 -13.87 49.59 46.62
N LYS A 26 -13.02 49.89 45.63
CA LYS A 26 -12.54 48.89 44.67
C LYS A 26 -11.67 47.83 45.34
N MET A 27 -10.78 48.22 46.26
CA MET A 27 -9.91 47.30 46.99
C MET A 27 -10.70 46.35 47.89
N GLU A 28 -11.73 46.83 48.59
CA GLU A 28 -12.65 45.97 49.37
C GLU A 28 -13.39 44.97 48.47
N THR A 29 -13.85 45.43 47.31
CA THR A 29 -14.52 44.56 46.32
C THR A 29 -13.56 43.52 45.73
N ILE A 30 -12.29 43.85 45.55
CA ILE A 30 -11.27 42.90 45.08
C ILE A 30 -10.93 41.88 46.17
N SER A 31 -10.76 42.33 47.41
CA SER A 31 -10.47 41.47 48.57
C SER A 31 -11.56 40.41 48.77
N THR A 32 -12.83 40.83 48.75
CA THR A 32 -13.97 39.91 48.89
C THR A 32 -14.07 38.89 47.76
N LYS A 33 -13.78 39.30 46.51
CA LYS A 33 -13.73 38.39 45.36
C LYS A 33 -12.54 37.41 45.44
N HIS A 34 -11.40 37.86 45.93
CA HIS A 34 -10.23 37.01 46.15
C HIS A 34 -10.53 35.92 47.19
N ASP A 35 -11.12 36.30 48.33
CA ASP A 35 -11.53 35.34 49.37
C ASP A 35 -12.56 34.33 48.86
N GLN A 36 -13.51 34.77 48.03
CA GLN A 36 -14.47 33.87 47.40
C GLN A 36 -13.78 32.88 46.45
N THR A 37 -12.80 33.36 45.67
CA THR A 37 -12.04 32.53 44.72
C THR A 37 -11.18 31.50 45.45
N GLU A 38 -10.53 31.88 46.56
CA GLU A 38 -9.75 30.95 47.39
C GLU A 38 -10.63 29.86 48.04
N LYS A 39 -11.85 30.21 48.47
CA LYS A 39 -12.82 29.22 48.98
C LYS A 39 -13.24 28.23 47.90
N GLU A 40 -13.57 28.71 46.70
CA GLU A 40 -13.94 27.85 45.57
C GLU A 40 -12.77 26.95 45.15
N LEU A 41 -11.54 27.48 45.15
CA LEU A 41 -10.33 26.72 44.88
C LEU A 41 -10.09 25.63 45.94
N GLY A 42 -10.39 25.92 47.21
CA GLY A 42 -10.34 24.95 48.31
C GLY A 42 -11.31 23.78 48.09
N VAL A 43 -12.56 24.08 47.70
CA VAL A 43 -13.57 23.06 47.38
C VAL A 43 -13.13 22.22 46.18
N LEU A 44 -12.63 22.85 45.12
CA LEU A 44 -12.13 22.16 43.92
C LEU A 44 -10.97 21.20 44.22
N LYS A 45 -10.02 21.60 45.08
CA LYS A 45 -8.90 20.75 45.53
C LYS A 45 -9.37 19.53 46.33
N ILE A 46 -10.41 19.70 47.16
CA ILE A 46 -11.00 18.58 47.91
C ILE A 46 -11.68 17.60 46.95
N VAL A 47 -12.45 18.11 45.99
CA VAL A 47 -13.13 17.29 44.98
C VAL A 47 -12.12 16.56 44.09
N SER A 48 -11.03 17.21 43.66
CA SER A 48 -10.01 16.57 42.82
C SER A 48 -9.33 15.41 43.57
N LYS A 49 -9.00 15.61 44.84
CA LYS A 49 -8.42 14.56 45.69
C LYS A 49 -9.39 13.39 45.90
N SER A 50 -10.67 13.69 46.17
CA SER A 50 -11.70 12.65 46.28
C SER A 50 -11.88 11.86 44.98
N LYS A 51 -11.77 12.52 43.82
CA LYS A 51 -11.79 11.84 42.51
C LYS A 51 -10.57 10.96 42.28
N GLU A 52 -9.38 11.40 42.69
CA GLU A 52 -8.16 10.58 42.64
C GLU A 52 -8.27 9.34 43.54
N ASP A 53 -8.83 9.49 44.74
CA ASP A 53 -9.07 8.38 45.67
C ASP A 53 -10.10 7.38 45.08
N GLN A 54 -11.19 7.86 44.49
CA GLN A 54 -12.16 7.03 43.75
C GLN A 54 -11.51 6.28 42.57
N ILE A 55 -10.61 6.93 41.83
CA ILE A 55 -9.88 6.30 40.72
C ILE A 55 -8.94 5.21 41.26
N LYS A 56 -8.30 5.43 42.40
CA LYS A 56 -7.41 4.45 43.03
C LYS A 56 -8.18 3.23 43.52
N GLU A 57 -9.34 3.45 44.15
CA GLU A 57 -10.24 2.38 44.59
C GLU A 57 -10.79 1.59 43.40
N LEU A 58 -11.24 2.26 42.34
CA LEU A 58 -11.73 1.62 41.12
C LEU A 58 -10.63 0.78 40.43
N LYS A 59 -9.38 1.28 40.38
CA LYS A 59 -8.23 0.53 39.88
C LYS A 59 -7.94 -0.73 40.71
N GLN A 60 -8.15 -0.66 42.02
CA GLN A 60 -7.93 -1.77 42.94
C GLN A 60 -9.07 -2.81 42.90
N LEU A 61 -10.30 -2.38 42.57
CA LEU A 61 -11.41 -3.29 42.26
C LEU A 61 -11.25 -3.93 40.87
N LEU A 62 -10.67 -3.23 39.90
CA LEU A 62 -10.35 -3.77 38.57
C LEU A 62 -9.20 -4.79 38.60
N SER A 63 -8.24 -4.65 39.52
CA SER A 63 -7.13 -5.60 39.64
C SER A 63 -7.51 -6.95 40.26
N THR A 64 -8.69 -7.07 40.88
CA THR A 64 -9.09 -8.28 41.62
C THR A 64 -10.00 -9.25 40.85
N LYS A 65 -10.33 -9.01 39.58
CA LYS A 65 -11.23 -9.90 38.82
C LYS A 65 -10.67 -10.27 37.45
N ALA A 66 -9.69 -11.17 37.41
CA ALA A 66 -9.43 -12.28 36.47
C ALA A 66 -9.74 -12.18 34.93
N GLU A 67 -10.09 -11.04 34.35
CA GLU A 67 -10.42 -10.88 32.92
C GLU A 67 -9.34 -10.13 32.11
N THR A 68 -8.43 -9.38 32.77
CA THR A 68 -7.34 -8.64 32.12
C THR A 68 -6.23 -9.52 31.58
N GLU A 69 -5.94 -10.67 32.20
CA GLU A 69 -4.96 -11.64 31.68
C GLU A 69 -5.47 -12.33 30.41
N LYS A 70 -6.78 -12.64 30.33
CA LYS A 70 -7.38 -13.23 29.11
C LYS A 70 -7.47 -12.22 27.98
N LEU A 71 -7.80 -10.96 28.27
CA LEU A 71 -7.83 -9.86 27.30
C LEU A 71 -6.43 -9.54 26.74
N SER A 72 -5.38 -9.54 27.57
CA SER A 72 -4.01 -9.33 27.09
C SER A 72 -3.49 -10.48 26.23
N GLN A 73 -3.93 -11.71 26.50
CA GLN A 73 -3.62 -12.86 25.64
C GLN A 73 -4.34 -12.79 24.29
N ILE A 74 -5.61 -12.39 24.28
CA ILE A 74 -6.38 -12.19 23.04
C ILE A 74 -5.80 -11.04 22.21
N GLU A 75 -5.41 -9.93 22.83
CA GLU A 75 -4.78 -8.79 22.13
C GLU A 75 -3.42 -9.19 21.55
N ASN A 76 -2.61 -9.94 22.28
CA ASN A 76 -1.33 -10.47 21.78
C ASN A 76 -1.53 -11.46 20.63
N GLN A 77 -2.58 -12.29 20.68
CA GLN A 77 -2.94 -13.20 19.60
C GLN A 77 -3.43 -12.43 18.35
N GLN A 78 -4.29 -11.43 18.52
CA GLN A 78 -4.77 -10.56 17.44
C GLN A 78 -3.64 -9.74 16.82
N ASN A 79 -2.70 -9.22 17.62
CA ASN A 79 -1.51 -8.52 17.14
C ASN A 79 -0.55 -9.44 16.38
N THR A 80 -0.51 -10.73 16.74
CA THR A 80 0.28 -11.74 16.04
C THR A 80 -0.37 -12.12 14.71
N GLU A 81 -1.69 -12.24 14.67
CA GLU A 81 -2.44 -12.52 13.43
C GLU A 81 -2.42 -11.33 12.47
N THR A 82 -2.60 -10.10 12.94
CA THR A 82 -2.46 -8.88 12.11
C THR A 82 -1.04 -8.68 11.58
N LYS A 83 0.00 -9.02 12.36
CA LYS A 83 1.39 -9.06 11.84
C LYS A 83 1.60 -10.13 10.78
N LYS A 84 0.91 -11.27 10.87
CA LYS A 84 0.93 -12.32 9.84
C LYS A 84 0.16 -11.87 8.59
N LEU A 85 -1.03 -11.29 8.74
CA LEU A 85 -1.85 -10.76 7.64
C LEU A 85 -1.15 -9.64 6.89
N THR A 86 -0.51 -8.70 7.59
CA THR A 86 0.28 -7.63 6.95
C THR A 86 1.55 -8.16 6.28
N LYS A 87 2.14 -9.25 6.77
CA LYS A 87 3.24 -9.94 6.08
C LYS A 87 2.75 -10.67 4.82
N VAL A 88 1.58 -11.29 4.87
CA VAL A 88 0.92 -11.91 3.72
C VAL A 88 0.52 -10.85 2.70
N GLU A 89 -0.09 -9.72 3.10
CA GLU A 89 -0.41 -8.60 2.22
C GLU A 89 0.84 -7.97 1.60
N ASN A 90 1.93 -7.80 2.36
CA ASN A 90 3.20 -7.31 1.80
C ASN A 90 3.89 -8.35 0.90
N GLN A 91 3.67 -9.65 1.11
CA GLN A 91 4.07 -10.71 0.18
C GLN A 91 3.18 -10.71 -1.08
N GLN A 92 1.89 -10.43 -0.95
CA GLN A 92 0.89 -10.32 -2.03
C GLN A 92 1.05 -9.01 -2.84
N LEU A 93 1.55 -7.94 -2.22
CA LEU A 93 1.92 -6.67 -2.86
C LEU A 93 3.26 -6.79 -3.60
N LYS A 94 4.19 -7.61 -3.09
CA LYS A 94 5.40 -8.00 -3.84
C LYS A 94 5.11 -8.95 -5.01
N SER A 95 4.00 -9.69 -4.98
CA SER A 95 3.55 -10.51 -6.13
C SER A 95 2.65 -9.74 -7.12
N ASN A 96 2.46 -8.43 -6.91
CA ASN A 96 1.71 -7.54 -7.80
C ASN A 96 2.62 -6.72 -8.72
N GLU A 97 3.85 -7.19 -8.99
CA GLU A 97 4.52 -6.85 -10.25
C GLU A 97 3.65 -7.40 -11.38
N LYS A 98 2.76 -6.54 -11.90
CA LYS A 98 1.87 -6.82 -13.03
C LYS A 98 2.72 -6.90 -14.31
N GLY A 99 3.48 -7.98 -14.41
CA GLY A 99 4.22 -8.33 -15.61
C GLY A 99 3.29 -8.82 -16.72
N VAL A 100 3.75 -8.72 -17.95
CA VAL A 100 3.03 -9.27 -19.12
C VAL A 100 3.83 -10.42 -19.71
N THR A 101 3.13 -11.48 -20.10
CA THR A 101 3.73 -12.58 -20.85
C THR A 101 3.52 -12.40 -22.35
N TYR A 102 4.54 -12.66 -23.14
CA TYR A 102 4.45 -12.63 -24.60
C TYR A 102 5.35 -13.69 -25.23
N ILE A 103 5.07 -14.03 -26.49
CA ILE A 103 5.92 -14.92 -27.28
C ILE A 103 6.77 -14.08 -28.22
N ARG A 104 8.08 -14.35 -28.22
CA ARG A 104 9.02 -13.81 -29.17
C ARG A 104 9.31 -14.88 -30.24
N TRP A 105 8.69 -14.74 -31.40
CA TRP A 105 8.86 -15.63 -32.54
C TRP A 105 10.23 -15.43 -33.21
N GLY A 106 10.78 -16.51 -33.78
CA GLY A 106 12.08 -16.54 -34.47
C GLY A 106 13.31 -16.36 -33.58
N LYS A 107 13.16 -16.41 -32.24
CA LYS A 107 14.24 -16.16 -31.27
C LYS A 107 14.16 -17.13 -30.10
N THR A 108 15.31 -17.54 -29.59
CA THR A 108 15.42 -18.47 -28.44
C THR A 108 15.54 -17.78 -27.08
N LYS A 109 15.57 -16.43 -27.06
CA LYS A 109 15.72 -15.62 -25.85
C LYS A 109 14.88 -14.35 -25.93
N CYS A 110 14.45 -13.83 -24.79
CA CYS A 110 13.80 -12.52 -24.68
C CYS A 110 14.78 -11.36 -24.87
N ALA A 111 14.28 -10.15 -25.11
CA ALA A 111 15.09 -8.95 -25.35
C ALA A 111 14.84 -7.89 -24.27
N GLY A 112 15.92 -7.27 -23.81
CA GLY A 112 15.87 -6.17 -22.84
C GLY A 112 16.14 -6.63 -21.40
N ALA A 113 16.66 -5.70 -20.59
CA ALA A 113 17.09 -5.97 -19.21
C ALA A 113 15.93 -6.30 -18.25
N SER A 114 14.73 -5.76 -18.50
CA SER A 114 13.54 -5.98 -17.68
C SER A 114 12.67 -7.16 -18.15
N THR A 115 13.22 -8.05 -19.00
CA THR A 115 12.52 -9.25 -19.49
C THR A 115 13.27 -10.53 -19.11
N GLU A 116 12.52 -11.58 -18.80
CA GLU A 116 13.04 -12.88 -18.44
C GLU A 116 12.53 -13.94 -19.42
N THR A 117 13.42 -14.84 -19.83
CA THR A 117 13.04 -16.00 -20.65
C THR A 117 12.53 -17.10 -19.73
N ILE A 118 11.25 -17.44 -19.85
CA ILE A 118 10.63 -18.53 -19.10
C ILE A 118 11.08 -19.86 -19.69
N TYR A 119 10.92 -20.01 -21.01
CA TYR A 119 11.42 -21.16 -21.77
C TYR A 119 11.68 -20.77 -23.22
N SER A 120 12.51 -21.58 -23.88
CA SER A 120 12.72 -21.56 -25.33
C SER A 120 12.14 -22.82 -25.96
N GLY A 121 11.78 -22.71 -27.22
CA GLY A 121 10.98 -23.71 -27.90
C GLY A 121 11.01 -23.61 -29.42
N GLN A 122 10.19 -24.45 -30.03
CA GLN A 122 9.89 -24.45 -31.46
C GLN A 122 8.45 -24.03 -31.67
N VAL A 123 8.19 -23.33 -32.77
CA VAL A 123 6.84 -22.97 -33.16
C VAL A 123 6.12 -24.20 -33.66
N GLY A 124 4.89 -24.39 -33.20
CA GLY A 124 3.99 -25.43 -33.70
C GLY A 124 2.65 -24.87 -34.15
N GLY A 125 1.97 -25.59 -35.02
CA GLY A 125 0.67 -25.21 -35.56
C GLY A 125 -0.01 -26.36 -36.30
N GLY A 126 -1.15 -26.07 -36.93
CA GLY A 126 -1.80 -27.01 -37.83
C GLY A 126 -1.05 -27.12 -39.17
N HIS A 127 -1.10 -28.30 -39.80
CA HIS A 127 -0.66 -28.43 -41.18
C HIS A 127 -1.65 -27.71 -42.09
N GLN A 128 -1.12 -26.99 -43.09
CA GLN A 128 -1.91 -26.15 -43.99
C GLN A 128 -3.05 -26.88 -44.73
N THR A 129 -2.95 -28.18 -44.94
CA THR A 129 -3.97 -29.00 -45.61
C THR A 129 -4.92 -29.74 -44.65
N HIS A 130 -4.70 -29.66 -43.34
CA HIS A 130 -5.50 -30.38 -42.34
C HIS A 130 -6.57 -29.47 -41.74
N SER A 131 -7.83 -29.93 -41.77
CA SER A 131 -8.94 -29.27 -41.10
C SER A 131 -9.03 -29.70 -39.63
N GLY A 132 -9.53 -28.81 -38.76
CA GLY A 132 -9.74 -29.10 -37.34
C GLY A 132 -8.50 -29.01 -36.43
N ALA A 133 -7.35 -28.55 -36.94
CA ALA A 133 -6.17 -28.23 -36.14
C ALA A 133 -6.21 -26.78 -35.60
N SER A 134 -5.21 -26.40 -34.78
CA SER A 134 -5.11 -25.05 -34.20
C SER A 134 -5.02 -23.97 -35.28
N VAL A 135 -5.87 -22.94 -35.18
CA VAL A 135 -5.81 -21.74 -36.04
C VAL A 135 -4.62 -20.82 -35.73
N ASN A 136 -4.02 -20.97 -34.54
CA ASN A 136 -2.93 -20.15 -34.06
C ASN A 136 -1.65 -20.96 -33.92
N TYR A 137 -0.53 -20.32 -34.21
CA TYR A 137 0.78 -20.82 -33.84
C TYR A 137 0.97 -20.77 -32.32
N ILE A 138 1.64 -21.80 -31.78
CA ILE A 138 1.98 -21.93 -30.36
C ILE A 138 3.48 -22.14 -30.20
N CYS A 139 4.03 -21.75 -29.05
CA CYS A 139 5.42 -22.01 -28.73
C CYS A 139 5.52 -23.29 -27.89
N LEU A 140 6.17 -24.31 -28.42
CA LEU A 140 6.32 -25.61 -27.77
C LEU A 140 7.69 -25.71 -27.10
N PRO A 141 7.78 -26.07 -25.81
CA PRO A 141 9.07 -26.25 -25.15
C PRO A 141 9.85 -27.40 -25.81
N ASN A 142 11.17 -27.21 -25.95
CA ASN A 142 12.04 -28.23 -26.57
C ASN A 142 12.06 -29.56 -25.79
N ASN A 143 11.79 -29.51 -24.49
CA ASN A 143 11.66 -30.67 -23.63
C ASN A 143 10.28 -30.63 -22.97
N PRO A 144 9.24 -31.21 -23.61
CA PRO A 144 7.92 -31.24 -23.03
C PRO A 144 7.88 -32.20 -21.84
N ASP A 145 7.20 -31.78 -20.76
CA ASP A 145 6.81 -32.71 -19.71
C ASP A 145 5.78 -33.67 -20.30
N VAL A 146 6.24 -34.87 -20.66
CA VAL A 146 5.41 -35.86 -21.35
C VAL A 146 4.30 -36.31 -20.39
N ALA A 147 3.09 -35.82 -20.60
CA ALA A 147 1.90 -36.47 -20.05
C ALA A 147 1.82 -37.89 -20.62
N GLN A 148 1.43 -38.86 -19.79
CA GLN A 148 1.36 -40.27 -20.21
C GLN A 148 0.70 -40.39 -21.58
N PRO A 149 1.28 -41.15 -22.54
CA PRO A 149 0.74 -41.23 -23.87
C PRO A 149 -0.72 -41.66 -23.80
N LEU A 150 -1.61 -40.83 -24.36
CA LEU A 150 -3.02 -41.17 -24.47
C LEU A 150 -3.10 -42.46 -25.29
N LYS A 151 -3.75 -43.47 -24.72
CA LYS A 151 -3.87 -44.80 -25.35
C LYS A 151 -4.77 -44.80 -26.59
N SER A 152 -5.47 -43.70 -26.91
CA SER A 152 -6.24 -43.54 -28.14
C SER A 152 -5.44 -42.77 -29.19
N HIS A 153 -5.31 -43.37 -30.39
CA HIS A 153 -4.93 -42.65 -31.60
C HIS A 153 -6.20 -42.07 -32.21
N ASP A 154 -6.68 -40.95 -31.69
CA ASP A 154 -7.74 -40.21 -32.36
C ASP A 154 -7.12 -39.40 -33.50
N HIS A 155 -7.56 -39.62 -34.73
CA HIS A 155 -6.96 -39.10 -35.97
C HIS A 155 -7.22 -37.60 -36.23
N TYR A 156 -7.44 -36.80 -35.19
CA TYR A 156 -7.93 -35.43 -35.30
C TYR A 156 -7.05 -34.46 -34.49
N ALA A 157 -6.86 -33.24 -35.00
CA ALA A 157 -6.10 -32.16 -34.37
C ALA A 157 -4.59 -32.40 -34.18
N TYR A 158 -3.92 -32.93 -35.21
CA TYR A 158 -2.45 -33.02 -35.24
C TYR A 158 -1.77 -31.66 -35.05
N LEU A 159 -0.63 -31.70 -34.36
CA LEU A 159 0.25 -30.55 -34.12
C LEU A 159 1.58 -30.79 -34.84
N TYR A 160 1.94 -29.86 -35.71
CA TYR A 160 3.16 -29.90 -36.53
C TYR A 160 4.11 -28.79 -36.13
N GLY A 161 5.42 -29.00 -36.30
CA GLY A 161 6.39 -27.91 -36.25
C GLY A 161 6.16 -26.93 -37.42
N ALA A 162 6.41 -25.65 -37.18
CA ALA A 162 6.41 -24.64 -38.24
C ALA A 162 7.83 -24.44 -38.75
N GLU A 163 7.98 -24.40 -40.07
CA GLU A 163 9.23 -24.12 -40.77
C GLU A 163 9.14 -22.79 -41.53
N TYR A 164 10.30 -22.21 -41.85
CA TYR A 164 10.36 -21.09 -42.78
C TYR A 164 10.13 -21.61 -44.19
N GLU A 165 9.00 -21.29 -44.82
CA GLU A 165 8.75 -21.65 -46.23
C GLU A 165 9.40 -20.61 -47.15
N VAL A 166 10.69 -20.78 -47.47
CA VAL A 166 11.43 -19.87 -48.36
C VAL A 166 12.28 -20.67 -49.35
N TYR A 167 12.15 -20.35 -50.64
CA TYR A 167 13.02 -20.90 -51.67
C TYR A 167 14.40 -20.23 -51.63
N ASP A 168 15.48 -21.01 -51.81
CA ASP A 168 16.86 -20.51 -51.69
C ASP A 168 17.15 -19.28 -52.58
N TYR A 169 16.59 -19.23 -53.80
CA TYR A 169 16.78 -18.09 -54.72
C TYR A 169 16.02 -16.82 -54.31
N ASN A 170 15.11 -16.91 -53.34
CA ASN A 170 14.31 -15.81 -52.81
C ASN A 170 14.72 -15.43 -51.37
N THR A 171 15.82 -16.00 -50.84
CA THR A 171 16.26 -15.71 -49.48
C THR A 171 16.84 -14.29 -49.41
N PRO A 172 16.29 -13.39 -48.57
CA PRO A 172 16.80 -12.02 -48.44
C PRO A 172 18.28 -11.98 -48.03
N GLN A 173 19.01 -10.96 -48.50
CA GLN A 173 20.41 -10.75 -48.10
C GLN A 173 20.53 -10.65 -46.57
N GLY A 174 21.42 -11.45 -45.99
CA GLY A 174 21.64 -11.52 -44.55
C GLY A 174 20.96 -12.70 -43.84
N ILE A 175 20.17 -13.50 -44.56
CA ILE A 175 19.59 -14.75 -44.05
C ILE A 175 20.40 -15.95 -44.57
N ARG A 176 20.59 -16.95 -43.69
CA ARG A 176 21.37 -18.17 -44.00
C ARG A 176 20.68 -18.95 -45.13
N SER A 177 21.45 -19.36 -46.14
CA SER A 177 21.00 -20.27 -47.20
C SER A 177 20.45 -21.57 -46.60
N GLY A 178 19.37 -22.11 -47.15
CA GLY A 178 18.70 -23.30 -46.60
C GLY A 178 17.80 -23.03 -45.40
N ILE A 179 17.48 -21.75 -45.08
CA ILE A 179 16.50 -21.43 -44.03
C ILE A 179 15.14 -22.05 -44.30
N GLY A 180 14.83 -22.31 -45.58
CA GLY A 180 13.59 -22.90 -46.10
C GLY A 180 13.11 -24.21 -45.48
N GLN A 181 13.95 -24.88 -44.69
CA GLN A 181 13.70 -26.20 -44.08
C GLN A 181 14.06 -26.20 -42.58
N HIS A 182 14.21 -25.02 -42.00
CA HIS A 182 14.57 -24.87 -40.60
C HIS A 182 13.33 -24.54 -39.78
N ASP A 183 13.18 -25.25 -38.66
CA ASP A 183 12.16 -24.97 -37.66
C ASP A 183 12.26 -23.52 -37.17
N VAL A 184 11.11 -22.90 -36.98
CA VAL A 184 11.02 -21.57 -36.40
C VAL A 184 11.19 -21.68 -34.89
N ALA A 185 12.21 -21.04 -34.33
CA ALA A 185 12.41 -20.97 -32.88
C ALA A 185 11.42 -20.00 -32.22
N CYS A 186 11.15 -20.16 -30.94
CA CYS A 186 10.38 -19.21 -30.15
C CYS A 186 10.87 -19.15 -28.69
N ALA A 187 10.52 -18.05 -28.00
CA ALA A 187 10.77 -17.88 -26.58
C ALA A 187 9.54 -17.29 -25.89
N ALA A 188 9.13 -17.89 -24.79
CA ALA A 188 8.13 -17.33 -23.90
C ALA A 188 8.80 -16.38 -22.91
N CYS A 189 8.29 -15.16 -22.85
CA CYS A 189 8.92 -14.05 -22.15
C CYS A 189 8.00 -13.50 -21.06
N LEU A 190 8.58 -13.20 -19.90
CA LEU A 190 7.95 -12.41 -18.85
C LEU A 190 8.62 -11.04 -18.80
N ALA A 191 7.84 -10.00 -19.04
CA ALA A 191 8.25 -8.64 -18.73
C ALA A 191 7.89 -8.31 -17.27
N LYS A 192 8.86 -7.90 -16.46
CA LYS A 192 8.64 -7.64 -15.01
C LYS A 192 7.94 -6.31 -14.73
N GLU A 193 8.03 -5.38 -15.67
CA GLU A 193 7.36 -4.07 -15.61
C GLU A 193 6.05 -4.10 -16.41
N LYS A 194 5.10 -3.21 -16.07
CA LYS A 194 3.87 -3.01 -16.86
C LYS A 194 4.23 -2.44 -18.24
N ILE A 195 4.43 -3.31 -19.22
CA ILE A 195 4.58 -2.94 -20.63
C ILE A 195 3.39 -3.47 -21.44
N SER A 196 2.93 -2.68 -22.41
CA SER A 196 2.02 -3.17 -23.45
C SER A 196 2.82 -4.03 -24.42
N SER A 197 2.44 -5.30 -24.55
CA SER A 197 3.06 -6.20 -25.52
C SER A 197 2.48 -5.94 -26.90
N ILE A 198 3.32 -5.53 -27.85
CA ILE A 198 3.01 -5.50 -29.28
C ILE A 198 3.91 -6.49 -30.00
N MET A 199 3.30 -7.38 -30.79
CA MET A 199 4.04 -8.24 -31.70
C MET A 199 4.43 -7.40 -32.92
N ILE A 200 5.72 -7.14 -33.09
CA ILE A 200 6.26 -6.56 -34.32
C ILE A 200 6.94 -7.70 -35.08
N PRO A 201 6.36 -8.18 -36.19
CA PRO A 201 7.05 -9.08 -37.10
C PRO A 201 8.28 -8.35 -37.64
N GLY A 202 9.44 -8.99 -37.55
CA GLY A 202 10.72 -8.47 -38.06
C GLY A 202 11.31 -9.40 -39.11
#